data_AF-A0A812H596-F1
#
_entry.id   AF-A0A812H596-F1
#
_cell.length_a   1.000
_cell.length_b   1.000
_cell.length_c   1.000
_cell.angle_alpha   90.00
_cell.angle_beta   90.00
_cell.angle_gamma   90.00
#
_symmetry.space_group_name_H-M   'P 1'
#
loop_
_entity.id
_entity.type
_entity.pdbx_description
1 polymer ?
#
loop_
_entity_poly.entity_id
_entity_poly.type
_entity_poly.pdbx_seq_one_letter_code
_entity_poly.pdbx_strand_id
1 'polypeptide(L)'
;MRNGYSRVPTTAGTAGPPKHPEKPTWVLRTQFLRHSFLVWVVLPLCVYSWDVLAPSRFKASCSQGYSLTSLFPLCLVELHYLYAESCAWSAMKALLSQPELVILKQFGVLQYRKWLVLLGLCEGFLLFTDVSFPFVARACDEILTEDWGRAWGDVPMIGQLMASLVAAVRFWGFALLATVAVILTNGVAGLLLCIPFSPDGQTGQTGQTTGAEFVAWARAAETAMMPSVAFLAEEMANQKRHLTDYSEARSDEGAGSFGNKLDPDAAVMFENFNRNLAAHIHFSESAHFMLLMLGKILLGRCLQLWIQSSFLALAFHQEAAGAKDKVILGCCLGAVLLLHRALHSMKMLGCMGLPLLVLIIACVTWAGAKIALAFVCKDHLWNLTTGCVKLSQH
;
A
#
# COMPACT_ATOMS: atom_id res chain seq x y z
N MET A 1 -26.56 24.79 42.51
CA MET A 1 -25.70 24.65 41.32
C MET A 1 -26.58 24.71 40.09
N ARG A 2 -26.59 25.87 39.39
CA ARG A 2 -27.40 26.08 38.18
C ARG A 2 -26.58 25.67 36.96
N ASN A 3 -27.08 24.72 36.18
CA ASN A 3 -26.54 24.36 34.87
C ASN A 3 -26.78 25.53 33.89
N GLY A 4 -25.79 26.41 33.78
CA GLY A 4 -25.73 27.45 32.77
C GLY A 4 -25.31 26.86 31.43
N TYR A 5 -26.25 26.26 30.70
CA TYR A 5 -26.08 26.04 29.26
C TYR A 5 -26.24 27.40 28.58
N SER A 6 -25.12 28.11 28.40
CA SER A 6 -25.05 29.26 27.52
C SER A 6 -25.44 28.81 26.11
N ARG A 7 -26.57 29.34 25.60
CA ARG A 7 -26.94 29.20 24.18
C ARG A 7 -25.80 29.75 23.34
N VAL A 8 -25.07 28.88 22.66
CA VAL A 8 -24.16 29.27 21.58
C VAL A 8 -25.04 29.91 20.50
N PRO A 9 -24.79 31.16 20.10
CA PRO A 9 -25.58 31.79 19.05
C PRO A 9 -25.41 31.00 17.75
N THR A 10 -26.49 30.38 17.29
CA THR A 10 -26.63 29.73 15.99
C THR A 10 -26.73 30.78 14.89
N THR A 11 -25.66 31.54 14.68
CA THR A 11 -25.36 32.20 13.40
C THR A 11 -24.40 31.35 12.60
N ALA A 12 -24.56 30.02 12.68
CA ALA A 12 -24.00 29.10 11.71
C ALA A 12 -24.75 29.33 10.40
N GLY A 13 -24.29 30.31 9.62
CA GLY A 13 -24.63 30.40 8.22
C GLY A 13 -24.42 29.01 7.66
N THR A 14 -25.48 28.42 7.11
CA THR A 14 -25.47 27.12 6.48
C THR A 14 -24.41 27.18 5.39
N ALA A 15 -23.18 26.76 5.73
CA ALA A 15 -22.10 26.66 4.79
C ALA A 15 -22.52 25.56 3.84
N GLY A 16 -23.18 25.98 2.75
CA GLY A 16 -23.61 25.10 1.69
C GLY A 16 -22.41 24.34 1.14
N PRO A 17 -22.65 23.25 0.39
CA PRO A 17 -21.59 22.49 -0.25
C PRO A 17 -20.66 23.42 -1.07
N PRO A 18 -19.38 23.07 -1.20
CA PRO A 18 -18.43 23.88 -1.94
C PRO A 18 -18.96 24.15 -3.36
N LYS A 19 -19.07 25.43 -3.74
CA LYS A 19 -19.67 25.85 -5.03
C LYS A 19 -18.93 25.34 -6.28
N HIS A 20 -17.72 24.79 -6.13
CA HIS A 20 -16.86 24.36 -7.24
C HIS A 20 -16.02 23.10 -6.89
N PRO A 21 -16.59 21.88 -6.96
CA PRO A 21 -15.87 20.62 -6.69
C PRO A 21 -14.85 20.25 -7.78
N GLU A 22 -14.92 20.85 -8.97
CA GLU A 22 -14.03 20.57 -10.10
C GLU A 22 -12.56 20.86 -9.81
N LYS A 23 -12.28 21.95 -9.10
CA LYS A 23 -10.89 22.35 -8.82
C LYS A 23 -10.20 21.36 -7.86
N PRO A 24 -10.79 21.00 -6.70
CA PRO A 24 -10.19 19.99 -5.83
C PRO A 24 -10.04 18.61 -6.48
N THR A 25 -11.03 18.15 -7.26
CA THR A 25 -10.97 16.84 -7.93
C THR A 25 -9.86 16.77 -8.98
N TRP A 26 -9.68 17.83 -9.77
CA TRP A 26 -8.56 17.93 -10.70
C TRP A 26 -7.19 17.90 -9.98
N VAL A 27 -7.08 18.60 -8.84
CA VAL A 27 -5.85 18.58 -8.03
C VAL A 27 -5.56 17.15 -7.54
N LEU A 28 -6.55 16.44 -6.99
CA LEU A 28 -6.40 15.05 -6.55
C LEU A 28 -5.85 14.16 -7.66
N ARG A 29 -6.54 14.14 -8.81
CA ARG A 29 -6.14 13.32 -9.97
C ARG A 29 -4.71 13.62 -10.42
N THR A 30 -4.37 14.91 -10.48
CA THR A 30 -3.04 15.35 -10.90
C THR A 30 -1.95 14.89 -9.93
N GLN A 31 -2.18 15.01 -8.62
CA GLN A 31 -1.20 14.57 -7.62
C GLN A 31 -1.06 13.04 -7.60
N PHE A 32 -2.16 12.29 -7.67
CA PHE A 32 -2.13 10.83 -7.73
C PHE A 32 -1.37 10.32 -8.94
N LEU A 33 -1.67 10.82 -10.15
CA LEU A 33 -1.01 10.39 -11.37
C LEU A 33 0.48 10.76 -11.39
N ARG A 34 0.82 12.00 -11.04
CA ARG A 34 2.22 12.46 -11.05
C ARG A 34 3.08 11.68 -10.06
N HIS A 35 2.61 11.52 -8.83
CA HIS A 35 3.39 10.82 -7.83
C HIS A 35 3.47 9.31 -8.12
N SER A 36 2.36 8.69 -8.53
CA SER A 36 2.37 7.27 -8.96
C SER A 36 3.35 7.05 -10.12
N PHE A 37 3.36 7.91 -11.13
CA PHE A 37 4.30 7.81 -12.25
C PHE A 37 5.75 7.93 -11.78
N LEU A 38 6.02 8.89 -10.88
CA LEU A 38 7.34 9.09 -10.32
C LEU A 38 7.83 7.88 -9.52
N VAL A 39 6.96 7.28 -8.71
CA VAL A 39 7.27 6.12 -7.86
C VAL A 39 7.41 4.82 -8.64
N TRP A 40 6.51 4.55 -9.59
CA TRP A 40 6.44 3.25 -10.26
C TRP A 40 7.21 3.18 -11.57
N VAL A 41 7.54 4.33 -12.17
CA VAL A 41 8.26 4.40 -13.46
C VAL A 41 9.59 5.10 -13.27
N VAL A 42 9.59 6.34 -12.79
CA VAL A 42 10.82 7.15 -12.73
C VAL A 42 11.81 6.58 -11.71
N LEU A 43 11.38 6.22 -10.50
CA LEU A 43 12.27 5.69 -9.47
C LEU A 43 12.96 4.38 -9.91
N PRO A 44 12.25 3.35 -10.43
CA PRO A 44 12.92 2.15 -10.93
C PRO A 44 13.88 2.40 -12.08
N LEU A 45 13.52 3.27 -13.03
CA LEU A 45 14.41 3.66 -14.12
C LEU A 45 15.65 4.40 -13.61
N CYS A 46 15.51 5.26 -12.60
CA CYS A 46 16.62 5.94 -11.94
C CYS A 46 17.55 4.95 -11.24
N VAL A 47 17.01 3.98 -10.49
CA VAL A 47 17.82 2.95 -9.81
C VAL A 47 18.56 2.08 -10.83
N TYR A 48 17.88 1.63 -11.89
CA TYR A 48 18.50 0.87 -12.98
C TYR A 48 19.60 1.67 -13.67
N SER A 49 19.31 2.92 -14.06
CA SER A 49 20.27 3.80 -14.72
C SER A 49 21.48 4.08 -13.82
N TRP A 50 21.25 4.22 -12.52
CA TRP A 50 22.33 4.40 -11.53
C TRP A 50 23.25 3.19 -11.51
N ASP A 51 22.72 1.96 -11.42
CA ASP A 51 23.55 0.75 -11.37
C ASP A 51 24.35 0.52 -12.68
N VAL A 52 23.77 0.90 -13.83
CA VAL A 52 24.44 0.79 -15.13
C VAL A 52 25.53 1.86 -15.30
N LEU A 53 25.18 3.13 -15.09
CA LEU A 53 26.00 4.29 -15.48
C LEU A 53 26.93 4.80 -14.38
N ALA A 54 26.66 4.52 -13.10
CA ALA A 54 27.47 5.07 -12.03
C ALA A 54 28.89 4.45 -12.04
N PRO A 55 29.93 5.22 -11.66
CA PRO A 55 31.26 4.69 -11.39
C PRO A 55 31.23 3.48 -10.45
N SER A 56 32.14 2.51 -10.63
CA SER A 56 32.19 1.25 -9.86
C SER A 56 32.11 1.45 -8.34
N ARG A 57 32.71 2.53 -7.81
CA ARG A 57 32.65 2.90 -6.38
C ARG A 57 31.25 3.22 -5.84
N PHE A 58 30.27 3.48 -6.70
CA PHE A 58 28.90 3.83 -6.35
C PHE A 58 27.89 2.74 -6.70
N LYS A 59 28.34 1.66 -7.35
CA LYS A 59 27.50 0.51 -7.67
C LYS A 59 27.19 -0.30 -6.43
N ALA A 60 26.11 -1.08 -6.49
CA ALA A 60 25.84 -2.08 -5.48
C ALA A 60 27.02 -3.07 -5.43
N SER A 61 27.45 -3.43 -4.22
CA SER A 61 28.49 -4.43 -4.02
C SER A 61 28.14 -5.34 -2.85
N CYS A 62 28.70 -6.55 -2.84
CA CYS A 62 28.44 -7.50 -1.76
C CYS A 62 28.94 -7.00 -0.40
N SER A 63 30.03 -6.23 -0.39
CA SER A 63 30.59 -5.67 0.85
C SER A 63 29.83 -4.45 1.36
N GLN A 64 29.33 -3.57 0.48
CA GLN A 64 28.70 -2.32 0.91
C GLN A 64 27.16 -2.36 0.90
N GLY A 65 26.55 -3.33 0.22
CA GLY A 65 25.14 -3.30 -0.14
C GLY A 65 24.86 -2.16 -1.14
N TYR A 66 23.78 -1.42 -0.94
CA TYR A 66 23.51 -0.21 -1.73
C TYR A 66 24.36 0.97 -1.28
N SER A 67 24.80 1.79 -2.24
CA SER A 67 25.55 3.01 -1.95
C SER A 67 24.66 4.05 -1.28
N LEU A 68 25.17 4.76 -0.25
CA LEU A 68 24.44 5.87 0.37
C LEU A 68 24.10 6.97 -0.65
N THR A 69 24.91 7.13 -1.70
CA THR A 69 24.64 8.09 -2.78
C THR A 69 23.38 7.76 -3.58
N SER A 70 23.00 6.48 -3.67
CA SER A 70 21.74 6.06 -4.30
C SER A 70 20.50 6.46 -3.50
N LEU A 71 20.65 6.92 -2.25
CA LEU A 71 19.55 7.50 -1.47
C LEU A 71 19.17 8.92 -1.91
N PHE A 72 20.02 9.61 -2.68
CA PHE A 72 19.70 10.95 -3.17
C PHE A 72 18.43 10.98 -4.05
N PRO A 73 18.27 10.14 -5.09
CA PRO A 73 17.02 10.09 -5.85
C PRO A 73 15.83 9.71 -4.96
N LEU A 74 16.00 8.82 -3.99
CA LEU A 74 14.96 8.50 -3.01
C LEU A 74 14.55 9.74 -2.20
N CYS A 75 15.48 10.51 -1.66
CA CYS A 75 15.18 11.74 -0.93
C CYS A 75 14.38 12.74 -1.78
N LEU A 76 14.70 12.87 -3.08
CA LEU A 76 13.92 13.73 -4.00
C LEU A 76 12.50 13.20 -4.22
N VAL A 77 12.33 11.88 -4.35
CA VAL A 77 11.03 11.23 -4.46
C VAL A 77 10.20 11.44 -3.19
N GLU A 78 10.79 11.29 -2.01
CA GLU A 78 10.12 11.47 -0.72
C GLU A 78 9.76 12.95 -0.44
N LEU A 79 10.60 13.89 -0.85
CA LEU A 79 10.25 15.33 -0.81
C LEU A 79 9.06 15.64 -1.71
N HIS A 80 9.03 15.06 -2.91
CA HIS A 80 7.89 15.17 -3.80
C HIS A 80 6.63 14.51 -3.21
N TYR A 81 6.75 13.33 -2.58
CA TYR A 81 5.67 12.67 -1.85
C TYR A 81 5.06 13.60 -0.80
N LEU A 82 5.87 14.18 0.10
CA LEU A 82 5.37 15.04 1.17
C LEU A 82 4.59 16.25 0.62
N TYR A 83 5.07 16.82 -0.48
CA TYR A 83 4.36 17.90 -1.19
C TYR A 83 3.03 17.41 -1.78
N ALA A 84 3.07 16.33 -2.57
CA ALA A 84 1.92 15.78 -3.28
C ALA A 84 0.84 15.30 -2.30
N GLU A 85 1.22 14.59 -1.24
CA GLU A 85 0.38 14.14 -0.12
C GLU A 85 -0.30 15.32 0.57
N SER A 86 0.44 16.42 0.83
CA SER A 86 -0.10 17.61 1.48
C SER A 86 -1.13 18.34 0.61
N CYS A 87 -0.84 18.45 -0.70
CA CYS A 87 -1.77 19.02 -1.68
C CYS A 87 -3.03 18.16 -1.84
N ALA A 88 -2.86 16.84 -2.00
CA ALA A 88 -3.96 15.89 -2.15
C ALA A 88 -4.83 15.86 -0.88
N TRP A 89 -4.23 15.83 0.31
CA TRP A 89 -4.97 15.93 1.56
C TRP A 89 -5.80 17.22 1.69
N SER A 90 -5.22 18.35 1.29
CA SER A 90 -5.92 19.65 1.35
C SER A 90 -7.06 19.71 0.34
N ALA A 91 -6.87 19.15 -0.86
CA ALA A 91 -7.92 19.03 -1.87
C ALA A 91 -9.04 18.10 -1.41
N MET A 92 -8.71 16.95 -0.81
CA MET A 92 -9.69 16.01 -0.27
C MET A 92 -10.57 16.68 0.79
N LYS A 93 -9.96 17.39 1.76
CA LYS A 93 -10.71 18.14 2.76
C LYS A 93 -11.59 19.24 2.17
N ALA A 94 -11.19 19.85 1.06
CA ALA A 94 -11.98 20.90 0.41
C ALA A 94 -13.26 20.37 -0.26
N LEU A 95 -13.35 19.05 -0.47
CA LEU A 95 -14.57 18.38 -0.93
C LEU A 95 -15.56 18.08 0.21
N LEU A 96 -15.12 18.24 1.47
CA LEU A 96 -15.91 17.88 2.63
C LEU A 96 -16.65 19.09 3.18
N SER A 97 -17.91 18.88 3.55
CA SER A 97 -18.70 19.84 4.31
C SER A 97 -18.19 19.97 5.75
N GLN A 98 -18.54 21.07 6.42
CA GLN A 98 -18.17 21.28 7.82
C GLN A 98 -18.68 20.17 8.77
N PRO A 99 -19.93 19.67 8.65
CA PRO A 99 -20.40 18.55 9.47
C PRO A 99 -19.56 17.29 9.29
N GLU A 100 -19.21 16.92 8.05
CA GLU A 100 -18.37 15.75 7.75
C GLU A 100 -16.98 15.90 8.39
N LEU A 101 -16.37 17.09 8.31
CA LEU A 101 -15.08 17.36 8.95
C LEU A 101 -15.14 17.23 10.48
N VAL A 102 -16.24 17.63 11.11
CA VAL A 102 -16.43 17.45 12.56
C VAL A 102 -16.54 15.97 12.92
N ILE A 103 -17.29 15.20 12.14
CA ILE A 103 -17.45 13.74 12.33
C ILE A 103 -16.09 13.05 12.18
N LEU A 104 -15.34 13.32 11.12
CA LEU A 104 -13.99 12.77 10.91
C LEU A 104 -13.00 13.15 12.02
N LYS A 105 -13.12 14.37 12.57
CA LYS A 105 -12.33 14.80 13.72
C LYS A 105 -12.67 13.97 14.97
N GLN A 106 -13.94 13.66 15.20
CA GLN A 106 -14.39 12.84 16.33
C GLN A 106 -13.94 11.38 16.19
N PHE A 107 -13.91 10.84 14.97
CA PHE A 107 -13.36 9.50 14.69
C PHE A 107 -11.82 9.44 14.75
N GLY A 108 -11.13 10.55 14.99
CA GLY A 108 -9.67 10.58 15.10
C GLY A 108 -8.92 10.48 13.76
N VAL A 109 -9.63 10.49 12.63
CA VAL A 109 -9.06 10.37 11.27
C VAL A 109 -8.00 11.46 11.02
N LEU A 110 -8.29 12.69 11.44
CA LEU A 110 -7.38 13.82 11.27
C LEU A 110 -6.14 13.71 12.18
N GLN A 111 -6.25 13.06 13.34
CA GLN A 111 -5.14 12.85 14.26
C GLN A 111 -4.20 11.75 13.74
N TYR A 112 -4.77 10.72 13.11
CA TYR A 112 -4.03 9.58 12.57
C TYR A 112 -3.17 9.93 11.34
N ARG A 113 -3.43 11.07 10.68
CA ARG A 113 -2.70 11.54 9.50
C ARG A 113 -1.18 11.48 9.66
N LYS A 114 -0.61 11.96 10.77
CA LYS A 114 0.85 12.03 10.95
C LYS A 114 1.50 10.65 10.87
N TRP A 115 0.85 9.67 11.49
CA TRP A 115 1.29 8.28 11.47
C TRP A 115 1.21 7.69 10.06
N LEU A 116 0.10 7.93 9.36
CA LEU A 116 -0.07 7.46 7.98
C LEU A 116 0.95 8.11 7.03
N VAL A 117 1.24 9.41 7.18
CA VAL A 117 2.28 10.06 6.35
C VAL A 117 3.65 9.40 6.57
N LEU A 118 4.00 9.08 7.81
CA LEU A 118 5.22 8.34 8.13
C LEU A 118 5.21 6.94 7.51
N LEU A 119 4.06 6.26 7.55
CA LEU A 119 3.88 4.96 6.90
C LEU A 119 4.17 5.05 5.39
N GLY A 120 3.69 6.10 4.71
CA GLY A 120 3.98 6.31 3.29
C GLY A 120 5.47 6.52 2.99
N LEU A 121 6.19 7.28 3.82
CA LEU A 121 7.65 7.40 3.73
C LEU A 121 8.35 6.04 3.88
N CYS A 122 7.90 5.23 4.83
CA CYS A 122 8.42 3.89 5.03
C CYS A 122 8.14 2.98 3.82
N GLU A 123 6.96 3.09 3.22
CA GLU A 123 6.62 2.31 2.02
C GLU A 123 7.48 2.71 0.82
N GLY A 124 7.74 4.00 0.62
CA GLY A 124 8.62 4.52 -0.43
C GLY A 124 10.06 4.06 -0.26
N PHE A 125 10.59 4.11 0.97
CA PHE A 125 11.90 3.52 1.30
C PHE A 125 11.96 2.02 1.01
N LEU A 126 10.93 1.27 1.40
CA LEU A 126 10.87 -0.18 1.16
C LEU A 126 10.80 -0.49 -0.34
N LEU A 127 10.03 0.26 -1.13
CA LEU A 127 10.03 0.10 -2.58
C LEU A 127 11.43 0.34 -3.16
N PHE A 128 12.13 1.37 -2.70
CA PHE A 128 13.50 1.63 -3.15
C PHE A 128 14.44 0.47 -2.83
N THR A 129 14.36 -0.11 -1.62
CA THR A 129 15.18 -1.28 -1.28
C THR A 129 14.82 -2.49 -2.13
N ASP A 130 13.53 -2.75 -2.36
CA ASP A 130 13.05 -3.87 -3.19
C ASP A 130 13.51 -3.74 -4.65
N VAL A 131 13.52 -2.50 -5.17
CA VAL A 131 13.99 -2.22 -6.54
C VAL A 131 15.51 -2.30 -6.65
N SER A 132 16.22 -1.89 -5.60
CA SER A 132 17.68 -1.93 -5.60
C SER A 132 18.21 -3.35 -5.35
N PHE A 133 17.47 -4.17 -4.59
CA PHE A 133 17.90 -5.50 -4.12
C PHE A 133 18.40 -6.47 -5.18
N PRO A 134 17.77 -6.60 -6.36
CA PRO A 134 18.32 -7.44 -7.42
C PRO A 134 19.76 -7.10 -7.80
N PHE A 135 20.17 -5.83 -7.71
CA PHE A 135 21.54 -5.42 -8.03
C PHE A 135 22.55 -5.81 -6.95
N VAL A 136 22.14 -5.76 -5.67
CA VAL A 136 22.96 -6.28 -4.56
C VAL A 136 23.08 -7.80 -4.65
N ALA A 137 21.96 -8.49 -4.89
CA ALA A 137 21.94 -9.92 -5.12
C ALA A 137 22.85 -10.33 -6.28
N ARG A 138 22.84 -9.57 -7.38
CA ARG A 138 23.71 -9.79 -8.54
C ARG A 138 25.19 -9.66 -8.20
N ALA A 139 25.55 -8.72 -7.31
CA ALA A 139 26.93 -8.52 -6.89
C ALA A 139 27.46 -9.65 -5.97
N CYS A 140 26.57 -10.44 -5.36
CA CYS A 140 26.89 -11.60 -4.50
C CYS A 140 26.60 -12.96 -5.17
N ASP A 141 26.32 -12.96 -6.47
CA ASP A 141 25.61 -14.04 -7.13
C ASP A 141 26.36 -15.36 -7.26
N GLU A 142 27.69 -15.31 -7.40
CA GLU A 142 28.53 -16.49 -7.60
C GLU A 142 28.34 -17.52 -6.48
N ILE A 143 28.23 -17.07 -5.23
CA ILE A 143 28.01 -17.98 -4.10
C ILE A 143 26.53 -18.24 -3.86
N LEU A 144 25.70 -17.19 -3.93
CA LEU A 144 24.27 -17.29 -3.62
C LEU A 144 23.53 -18.31 -4.49
N THR A 145 23.79 -18.30 -5.79
CA THR A 145 23.07 -19.18 -6.73
C THR A 145 23.38 -20.64 -6.49
N GLU A 146 24.64 -20.97 -6.19
CA GLU A 146 25.05 -22.35 -5.94
C GLU A 146 24.45 -22.88 -4.63
N ASP A 147 24.62 -22.15 -3.52
CA ASP A 147 24.13 -22.58 -2.21
C ASP A 147 22.61 -22.63 -2.15
N TRP A 148 21.93 -21.68 -2.79
CA TRP A 148 20.48 -21.72 -2.88
C TRP A 148 19.98 -22.87 -3.75
N GLY A 149 20.68 -23.18 -4.85
CA GLY A 149 20.40 -24.32 -5.70
C GLY A 149 20.53 -25.65 -4.96
N ARG A 150 21.60 -25.82 -4.17
CA ARG A 150 21.80 -26.99 -3.30
C ARG A 150 20.68 -27.12 -2.26
N ALA A 151 20.34 -26.02 -1.58
CA ALA A 151 19.26 -26.01 -0.59
C ALA A 151 17.90 -26.40 -1.21
N TRP A 152 17.64 -26.02 -2.46
CA TRP A 152 16.45 -26.48 -3.19
C TRP A 152 16.53 -27.96 -3.57
N GLY A 153 17.71 -28.49 -3.87
CA GLY A 153 17.91 -29.92 -4.20
C GLY A 153 17.43 -30.87 -3.10
N ASP A 154 17.49 -30.44 -1.84
CA ASP A 154 17.04 -31.23 -0.67
C ASP A 154 15.50 -31.24 -0.50
N VAL A 155 14.77 -30.41 -1.23
CA VAL A 155 13.30 -30.33 -1.13
C VAL A 155 12.66 -31.48 -1.92
N PRO A 156 11.83 -32.34 -1.29
CA PRO A 156 11.22 -33.46 -1.98
C PRO A 156 10.27 -33.00 -3.10
N MET A 157 10.15 -33.84 -4.14
CA MET A 157 9.26 -33.68 -5.30
C MET A 157 9.58 -32.51 -6.25
N ILE A 158 9.77 -31.29 -5.73
CA ILE A 158 9.96 -30.07 -6.54
C ILE A 158 11.42 -29.59 -6.57
N GLY A 159 12.28 -30.14 -5.71
CA GLY A 159 13.63 -29.63 -5.49
C GLY A 159 14.53 -29.60 -6.72
N GLN A 160 14.56 -30.68 -7.50
CA GLN A 160 15.37 -30.75 -8.73
C GLN A 160 14.90 -29.74 -9.78
N LEU A 161 13.59 -29.54 -9.91
CA LEU A 161 13.03 -28.54 -10.82
C LEU A 161 13.42 -27.13 -10.37
N MET A 162 13.28 -26.83 -9.07
CA MET A 162 13.66 -25.54 -8.51
C MET A 162 15.16 -25.29 -8.59
N ALA A 163 16.00 -26.28 -8.30
CA ALA A 163 17.45 -26.18 -8.44
C ALA A 163 17.86 -25.89 -9.90
N SER A 164 17.22 -26.57 -10.87
CA SER A 164 17.44 -26.30 -12.30
C SER A 164 17.01 -24.89 -12.69
N LEU A 165 15.89 -24.42 -12.15
CA LEU A 165 15.40 -23.06 -12.37
C LEU A 165 16.32 -22.02 -11.73
N VAL A 166 16.86 -22.28 -10.53
CA VAL A 166 17.87 -21.45 -9.87
C VAL A 166 19.16 -21.40 -10.68
N ALA A 167 19.62 -22.51 -11.25
CA ALA A 167 20.79 -22.52 -12.13
C ALA A 167 20.58 -21.66 -13.40
N ALA A 168 19.37 -21.71 -13.97
CA ALA A 168 19.04 -20.97 -15.19
C ALA A 168 18.80 -19.47 -14.94
N VAL A 169 17.98 -19.13 -13.94
CA VAL A 169 17.54 -17.76 -13.65
C VAL A 169 18.52 -17.03 -12.72
N ARG A 170 19.28 -17.78 -11.91
CA ARG A 170 20.17 -17.28 -10.85
C ARG A 170 19.39 -16.59 -9.72
N PHE A 171 19.99 -16.48 -8.54
CA PHE A 171 19.33 -15.92 -7.36
C PHE A 171 18.81 -14.49 -7.61
N TRP A 172 19.66 -13.63 -8.19
CA TRP A 172 19.29 -12.25 -8.49
C TRP A 172 18.18 -12.13 -9.55
N GLY A 173 18.06 -13.11 -10.45
CA GLY A 173 16.99 -13.15 -11.44
C GLY A 173 15.63 -13.37 -10.79
N PHE A 174 15.53 -14.22 -9.76
CA PHE A 174 14.30 -14.36 -8.98
C PHE A 174 13.93 -13.09 -8.24
N ALA A 175 14.91 -12.42 -7.63
CA ALA A 175 14.71 -11.12 -7.00
C ALA A 175 14.19 -10.08 -8.03
N LEU A 176 14.81 -10.02 -9.21
CA LEU A 176 14.39 -9.12 -10.28
C LEU A 176 12.96 -9.44 -10.77
N LEU A 177 12.64 -10.70 -11.00
CA LEU A 177 11.30 -11.12 -11.43
C LEU A 177 10.24 -10.76 -10.39
N ALA A 178 10.53 -10.96 -9.10
CA ALA A 178 9.63 -10.55 -8.03
C ALA A 178 9.43 -9.02 -8.01
N THR A 179 10.51 -8.25 -8.19
CA THR A 179 10.45 -6.78 -8.24
C THR A 179 9.66 -6.30 -9.46
N VAL A 180 9.90 -6.87 -10.64
CA VAL A 180 9.17 -6.53 -11.87
C VAL A 180 7.70 -6.89 -11.73
N ALA A 181 7.37 -8.06 -11.17
CA ALA A 181 5.99 -8.45 -10.90
C ALA A 181 5.29 -7.40 -10.02
N VAL A 182 5.93 -6.96 -8.94
CA VAL A 182 5.42 -5.89 -8.06
C VAL A 182 5.19 -4.58 -8.80
N ILE A 183 6.14 -4.14 -9.63
CA ILE A 183 6.01 -2.90 -10.41
C ILE A 183 4.85 -3.01 -11.41
N LEU A 184 4.70 -4.15 -12.08
CA LEU A 184 3.63 -4.36 -13.06
C LEU A 184 2.25 -4.44 -12.39
N THR A 185 2.11 -5.24 -11.33
CA THR A 185 0.81 -5.47 -10.69
C THR A 185 0.36 -4.29 -9.83
N ASN A 186 1.27 -3.64 -9.11
CA ASN A 186 0.90 -2.55 -8.20
C ASN A 186 1.06 -1.17 -8.86
N GLY A 187 2.09 -1.02 -9.69
CA GLY A 187 2.39 0.24 -10.36
C GLY A 187 1.63 0.42 -11.66
N VAL A 188 1.93 -0.39 -12.67
CA VAL A 188 1.34 -0.22 -14.02
C VAL A 188 -0.16 -0.47 -14.00
N ALA A 189 -0.63 -1.57 -13.42
CA ALA A 189 -2.07 -1.83 -13.34
C ALA A 189 -2.80 -0.75 -12.51
N GLY A 190 -2.21 -0.30 -11.40
CA GLY A 190 -2.74 0.81 -10.61
C GLY A 190 -2.82 2.12 -11.40
N LEU A 191 -1.77 2.47 -12.15
CA LEU A 191 -1.75 3.64 -13.03
C LEU A 191 -2.83 3.56 -14.10
N LEU A 192 -3.01 2.39 -14.73
CA LEU A 192 -4.07 2.18 -15.72
C LEU A 192 -5.46 2.35 -15.09
N LEU A 193 -5.66 1.92 -13.85
CA LEU A 193 -6.90 2.15 -13.10
C LEU A 193 -7.10 3.62 -12.70
N CYS A 194 -6.03 4.42 -12.63
CA CYS A 194 -6.08 5.87 -12.41
C CYS A 194 -6.40 6.70 -13.67
N ILE A 195 -6.35 6.11 -14.87
CA ILE A 195 -6.65 6.81 -16.13
C ILE A 195 -8.15 7.06 -16.35
N PRO A 196 -9.06 6.06 -16.22
CA PRO A 196 -10.48 6.19 -16.56
C PRO A 196 -11.29 7.02 -15.59
N PHE A 197 -10.65 7.80 -14.71
CA PHE A 197 -11.28 8.94 -14.04
C PHE A 197 -11.61 10.04 -15.07
N SER A 198 -12.45 9.74 -16.07
CA SER A 198 -13.10 10.79 -16.85
C SER A 198 -14.26 11.31 -16.02
N PRO A 199 -14.30 12.61 -15.70
CA PRO A 199 -15.47 13.25 -15.10
C PRO A 199 -16.67 13.31 -16.06
N ASP A 200 -16.54 12.71 -17.25
CA ASP A 200 -17.54 12.79 -18.31
C ASP A 200 -18.75 11.91 -17.99
N GLY A 201 -19.72 12.51 -17.30
CA GLY A 201 -21.12 12.35 -17.68
C GLY A 201 -22.11 11.92 -16.61
N GLN A 202 -21.67 11.55 -15.41
CA GLN A 202 -22.58 11.18 -14.31
C GLN A 202 -22.20 11.77 -12.95
N THR A 203 -21.45 12.88 -12.90
CA THR A 203 -21.65 13.81 -11.79
C THR A 203 -23.11 14.21 -11.84
N GLY A 204 -23.91 13.56 -10.98
CA GLY A 204 -25.36 13.79 -10.92
C GLY A 204 -25.63 15.29 -10.88
N GLN A 205 -26.77 15.70 -11.42
CA GLN A 205 -27.18 17.11 -11.51
C GLN A 205 -27.06 17.86 -10.16
N THR A 206 -26.92 17.15 -9.05
CA THR A 206 -26.76 17.65 -7.68
C THR A 206 -25.36 18.17 -7.34
N GLY A 207 -24.33 17.92 -8.15
CA GLY A 207 -22.95 18.38 -7.92
C GLY A 207 -22.30 17.81 -6.65
N GLN A 208 -22.91 16.79 -6.03
CA GLN A 208 -22.39 16.14 -4.83
C GLN A 208 -21.46 14.98 -5.19
N THR A 209 -20.34 14.89 -4.47
CA THR A 209 -19.43 13.74 -4.58
C THR A 209 -20.08 12.48 -4.01
N THR A 210 -20.10 11.40 -4.78
CA THR A 210 -20.66 10.10 -4.39
C THR A 210 -19.67 9.26 -3.60
N GLY A 211 -20.17 8.30 -2.81
CA GLY A 211 -19.30 7.35 -2.09
C GLY A 211 -18.40 6.52 -3.03
N ALA A 212 -18.87 6.19 -4.23
CA ALA A 212 -18.10 5.45 -5.22
C ALA A 212 -16.88 6.23 -5.73
N GLU A 213 -16.99 7.55 -5.88
CA GLU A 213 -15.86 8.42 -6.23
C GLU A 213 -14.80 8.42 -5.13
N PHE A 214 -15.21 8.47 -3.85
CA PHE A 214 -14.30 8.35 -2.73
C PHE A 214 -13.58 7.00 -2.70
N VAL A 215 -14.29 5.88 -2.97
CA VAL A 215 -13.64 4.56 -3.11
C VAL A 215 -12.61 4.59 -4.23
N ALA A 216 -12.94 5.18 -5.38
CA ALA A 216 -12.01 5.27 -6.49
C ALA A 216 -10.77 6.11 -6.10
N TRP A 217 -10.94 7.27 -5.46
CA TRP A 217 -9.81 8.07 -4.98
C TRP A 217 -8.98 7.36 -3.91
N ALA A 218 -9.59 6.56 -3.05
CA ALA A 218 -8.84 5.73 -2.10
C ALA A 218 -7.88 4.78 -2.83
N ARG A 219 -8.35 4.10 -3.88
CA ARG A 219 -7.53 3.21 -4.72
C ARG A 219 -6.41 3.96 -5.43
N ALA A 220 -6.71 5.14 -5.95
CA ALA A 220 -5.74 5.98 -6.64
C ALA A 220 -4.65 6.50 -5.67
N ALA A 221 -5.06 6.93 -4.47
CA ALA A 221 -4.14 7.32 -3.41
C ALA A 221 -3.29 6.14 -2.93
N GLU A 222 -3.87 4.96 -2.77
CA GLU A 222 -3.16 3.74 -2.39
C GLU A 222 -2.12 3.30 -3.43
N THR A 223 -2.44 3.46 -4.72
CA THR A 223 -1.49 3.27 -5.82
C THR A 223 -0.38 4.32 -5.77
N ALA A 224 -0.73 5.57 -5.45
CA ALA A 224 0.24 6.66 -5.26
C ALA A 224 1.03 6.55 -3.94
N MET A 225 0.85 5.51 -3.13
CA MET A 225 1.51 5.35 -1.82
C MET A 225 1.22 6.52 -0.87
N MET A 226 -0.03 7.01 -0.93
CA MET A 226 -0.59 8.13 -0.16
C MET A 226 -1.57 7.61 0.91
N PRO A 227 -1.12 6.88 1.94
CA PRO A 227 -2.00 6.18 2.86
C PRO A 227 -2.89 7.11 3.68
N SER A 228 -2.48 8.37 3.95
CA SER A 228 -3.35 9.29 4.69
C SER A 228 -4.53 9.75 3.85
N VAL A 229 -4.31 10.05 2.57
CA VAL A 229 -5.37 10.43 1.64
C VAL A 229 -6.28 9.23 1.34
N ALA A 230 -5.70 8.04 1.18
CA ALA A 230 -6.47 6.81 0.99
C ALA A 230 -7.42 6.55 2.16
N PHE A 231 -6.90 6.57 3.40
CA PHE A 231 -7.69 6.37 4.61
C PHE A 231 -8.81 7.41 4.78
N LEU A 232 -8.54 8.68 4.50
CA LEU A 232 -9.56 9.73 4.53
C LEU A 232 -10.66 9.47 3.50
N ALA A 233 -10.30 9.03 2.29
CA ALA A 233 -11.26 8.73 1.24
C ALA A 233 -12.10 7.49 1.57
N GLU A 234 -11.51 6.43 2.13
CA GLU A 234 -12.22 5.23 2.59
C GLU A 234 -13.24 5.57 3.68
N GLU A 235 -12.85 6.37 4.67
CA GLU A 235 -13.77 6.77 5.74
C GLU A 235 -14.94 7.61 5.21
N MET A 236 -14.68 8.48 4.22
CA MET A 236 -15.73 9.23 3.57
C MET A 236 -16.64 8.36 2.71
N ALA A 237 -16.10 7.35 2.01
CA ALA A 237 -16.90 6.37 1.29
C ALA A 237 -17.83 5.61 2.25
N ASN A 238 -17.32 5.19 3.41
CA ASN A 238 -18.11 4.53 4.46
C ASN A 238 -19.25 5.42 4.97
N GLN A 239 -18.99 6.70 5.21
CA GLN A 239 -20.04 7.64 5.64
C GLN A 239 -21.08 7.89 4.54
N LYS A 240 -20.63 8.05 3.29
CA LYS A 240 -21.50 8.28 2.12
C LYS A 240 -22.32 7.05 1.72
N ARG A 241 -21.96 5.85 2.19
CA ARG A 241 -22.74 4.61 1.99
C ARG A 241 -24.17 4.71 2.56
N HIS A 242 -24.39 5.58 3.54
CA HIS A 242 -25.66 5.71 4.26
C HIS A 242 -26.37 7.05 4.03
N LEU A 243 -25.76 7.98 3.28
CA LEU A 243 -26.35 9.29 3.00
C LEU A 243 -27.23 9.18 1.75
N THR A 244 -28.54 9.11 1.97
CA THR A 244 -29.53 9.26 0.91
C THR A 244 -29.59 10.74 0.53
N ASP A 245 -29.47 11.03 -0.77
CA ASP A 245 -29.76 12.38 -1.27
C ASP A 245 -31.29 12.58 -1.28
N TYR A 246 -31.87 12.85 -0.11
CA TYR A 246 -33.30 13.16 0.03
C TYR A 246 -33.72 14.42 -0.74
N SER A 247 -32.77 15.13 -1.36
CA SER A 247 -33.03 16.37 -2.10
C SER A 247 -33.79 16.12 -3.40
N GLU A 248 -33.49 15.05 -4.13
CA GLU A 248 -34.22 14.69 -5.36
C GLU A 248 -35.64 14.20 -5.04
N ALA A 249 -35.80 13.41 -3.96
CA ALA A 249 -37.12 13.01 -3.46
C ALA A 249 -37.97 14.23 -3.03
N ARG A 250 -37.31 15.30 -2.55
CA ARG A 250 -37.98 16.54 -2.10
C ARG A 250 -38.29 17.52 -3.22
N SER A 251 -37.56 17.49 -4.35
CA SER A 251 -37.81 18.44 -5.44
C SER A 251 -39.12 18.15 -6.16
N ASP A 252 -39.56 16.89 -6.18
CA ASP A 252 -40.76 16.47 -6.91
C ASP A 252 -42.06 16.62 -6.09
N GLU A 253 -42.01 16.61 -4.76
CA GLU A 253 -43.23 16.70 -3.91
C GLU A 253 -43.67 18.12 -3.53
N GLY A 254 -42.99 19.16 -4.04
CA GLY A 254 -43.31 20.54 -3.72
C GLY A 254 -42.84 20.92 -2.31
N ALA A 255 -41.98 21.93 -2.23
CA ALA A 255 -41.23 22.34 -1.03
C ALA A 255 -42.07 22.89 0.16
N GLY A 256 -43.37 22.57 0.25
CA GLY A 256 -44.34 23.23 1.13
C GLY A 256 -44.69 22.52 2.44
N SER A 257 -44.50 21.20 2.61
CA SER A 257 -44.94 20.50 3.84
C SER A 257 -43.82 19.78 4.58
N PHE A 258 -43.15 20.52 5.47
CA PHE A 258 -42.30 19.93 6.50
C PHE A 258 -43.21 19.22 7.52
N GLY A 259 -43.51 17.94 7.29
CA GLY A 259 -44.34 17.14 8.20
C GLY A 259 -45.21 16.08 7.54
N ASN A 260 -45.35 16.06 6.22
CA ASN A 260 -46.02 14.95 5.55
C ASN A 260 -45.13 13.70 5.66
N LYS A 261 -45.72 12.62 6.17
CA LYS A 261 -45.08 11.30 6.17
C LYS A 261 -44.74 10.96 4.72
N LEU A 262 -43.49 10.58 4.45
CA LEU A 262 -43.11 10.02 3.17
C LEU A 262 -44.09 8.90 2.83
N ASP A 263 -44.52 8.82 1.57
CA ASP A 263 -45.30 7.69 1.08
C ASP A 263 -44.56 6.38 1.45
N PRO A 264 -45.20 5.42 2.15
CA PRO A 264 -44.54 4.18 2.58
C PRO A 264 -43.87 3.43 1.42
N ASP A 265 -44.47 3.45 0.23
CA ASP A 265 -43.92 2.76 -0.94
C ASP A 265 -42.65 3.45 -1.46
N ALA A 266 -42.64 4.79 -1.48
CA ALA A 266 -41.43 5.56 -1.78
C ALA A 266 -40.32 5.29 -0.75
N ALA A 267 -40.64 5.25 0.54
CA ALA A 267 -39.67 4.94 1.60
C ALA A 267 -39.03 3.56 1.41
N VAL A 268 -39.84 2.53 1.09
CA VAL A 268 -39.34 1.18 0.81
C VAL A 268 -38.49 1.14 -0.47
N MET A 269 -38.87 1.88 -1.51
CA MET A 269 -38.07 2.00 -2.74
C MET A 269 -36.70 2.62 -2.44
N PHE A 270 -36.64 3.70 -1.66
CA PHE A 270 -35.39 4.34 -1.26
C PHE A 270 -34.53 3.42 -0.39
N GLU A 271 -35.13 2.68 0.55
CA GLU A 271 -34.40 1.71 1.36
C GLU A 271 -33.78 0.61 0.50
N ASN A 272 -34.54 0.05 -0.46
CA ASN A 272 -34.04 -0.96 -1.38
C ASN A 272 -32.93 -0.42 -2.29
N PHE A 273 -33.08 0.80 -2.81
CA PHE A 273 -32.04 1.46 -3.60
C PHE A 273 -30.75 1.65 -2.78
N ASN A 274 -30.85 2.17 -1.56
CA ASN A 274 -29.72 2.33 -0.65
C ASN A 274 -29.05 0.99 -0.35
N ARG A 275 -29.83 -0.06 -0.10
CA ARG A 275 -29.30 -1.40 0.15
C ARG A 275 -28.53 -1.95 -1.05
N ASN A 276 -29.04 -1.74 -2.26
CA ASN A 276 -28.39 -2.15 -3.51
C ASN A 276 -27.09 -1.37 -3.76
N LEU A 277 -27.11 -0.04 -3.58
CA LEU A 277 -25.92 0.80 -3.72
C LEU A 277 -24.86 0.42 -2.67
N ALA A 278 -25.27 0.25 -1.42
CA ALA A 278 -24.41 -0.18 -0.33
C ALA A 278 -23.81 -1.57 -0.59
N ALA A 279 -24.56 -2.49 -1.20
CA ALA A 279 -24.05 -3.81 -1.60
C ALA A 279 -23.04 -3.71 -2.74
N HIS A 280 -23.29 -2.86 -3.74
CA HIS A 280 -22.39 -2.63 -4.86
C HIS A 280 -21.05 -2.02 -4.42
N ILE A 281 -21.09 -0.98 -3.58
CA ILE A 281 -19.89 -0.35 -3.00
C ILE A 281 -19.09 -1.39 -2.21
N HIS A 282 -19.75 -2.14 -1.32
CA HIS A 282 -19.09 -3.16 -0.52
C HIS A 282 -18.47 -4.29 -1.34
N PHE A 283 -19.15 -4.74 -2.40
CA PHE A 283 -18.60 -5.75 -3.31
C PHE A 283 -17.35 -5.23 -4.02
N SER A 284 -17.40 -3.99 -4.53
CA SER A 284 -16.28 -3.32 -5.18
C SER A 284 -15.09 -3.16 -4.22
N GLU A 285 -15.33 -2.70 -2.99
CA GLU A 285 -14.31 -2.60 -1.93
C GLU A 285 -13.72 -3.96 -1.59
N SER A 286 -14.54 -4.98 -1.36
CA SER A 286 -14.09 -6.34 -1.04
C SER A 286 -13.21 -6.94 -2.13
N ALA A 287 -13.60 -6.79 -3.39
CA ALA A 287 -12.81 -7.24 -4.54
C ALA A 287 -11.46 -6.50 -4.60
N HIS A 288 -11.45 -5.19 -4.35
CA HIS A 288 -10.22 -4.41 -4.30
C HIS A 288 -9.29 -4.85 -3.18
N PHE A 289 -9.78 -4.98 -1.95
CA PHE A 289 -8.98 -5.44 -0.80
C PHE A 289 -8.47 -6.87 -1.00
N MET A 290 -9.25 -7.74 -1.65
CA MET A 290 -8.80 -9.09 -2.00
C MET A 290 -7.65 -9.06 -3.00
N LEU A 291 -7.74 -8.24 -4.06
CA LEU A 291 -6.65 -8.05 -5.03
C LEU A 291 -5.41 -7.43 -4.38
N LEU A 292 -5.58 -6.45 -3.49
CA LEU A 292 -4.47 -5.88 -2.71
C LEU A 292 -3.80 -6.94 -1.83
N MET A 293 -4.59 -7.76 -1.12
CA MET A 293 -4.06 -8.82 -0.27
C MET A 293 -3.28 -9.88 -1.06
N LEU A 294 -3.85 -10.36 -2.17
CA LEU A 294 -3.22 -11.39 -2.97
C LEU A 294 -2.03 -10.86 -3.77
N GLY A 295 -2.21 -9.76 -4.51
CA GLY A 295 -1.19 -9.21 -5.39
C GLY A 295 -0.13 -8.41 -4.65
N LYS A 296 -0.53 -7.35 -3.92
CA LYS A 296 0.40 -6.41 -3.31
C LYS A 296 1.09 -7.00 -2.08
N ILE A 297 0.32 -7.66 -1.22
CA ILE A 297 0.78 -8.13 0.09
C ILE A 297 1.48 -9.49 -0.02
N LEU A 298 0.80 -10.53 -0.51
CA LEU A 298 1.41 -11.86 -0.62
C LEU A 298 2.48 -11.92 -1.73
N LEU A 299 2.09 -11.63 -2.97
CA LEU A 299 3.00 -11.74 -4.12
C LEU A 299 4.11 -10.69 -4.05
N GLY A 300 3.80 -9.48 -3.59
CA GLY A 300 4.78 -8.42 -3.47
C GLY A 300 5.62 -8.50 -2.21
N ARG A 301 5.03 -8.21 -1.04
CA ARG A 301 5.79 -7.99 0.19
C ARG A 301 6.25 -9.29 0.85
N CYS A 302 5.42 -10.33 0.93
CA CYS A 302 5.84 -11.60 1.54
C CYS A 302 6.95 -12.28 0.72
N LEU A 303 6.81 -12.30 -0.61
CA LEU A 303 7.83 -12.89 -1.49
C LEU A 303 9.16 -12.13 -1.38
N GLN A 304 9.15 -10.79 -1.45
CA GLN A 304 10.36 -9.99 -1.29
C GLN A 304 11.02 -10.18 0.07
N LEU A 305 10.24 -10.18 1.16
CA LEU A 305 10.75 -10.46 2.50
C LEU A 305 11.39 -11.85 2.60
N TRP A 306 10.77 -12.86 1.96
CA TRP A 306 11.32 -14.22 1.92
C TRP A 306 12.62 -14.29 1.10
N ILE A 307 12.71 -13.60 -0.04
CA ILE A 307 13.94 -13.56 -0.84
C ILE A 307 15.04 -12.82 -0.07
N GLN A 308 14.76 -11.64 0.49
CA GLN A 308 15.74 -10.84 1.25
C GLN A 308 16.25 -11.57 2.50
N SER A 309 15.37 -12.23 3.25
CA SER A 309 15.80 -13.06 4.40
C SER A 309 16.59 -14.29 3.97
N SER A 310 16.31 -14.87 2.80
CA SER A 310 17.11 -15.98 2.25
C SER A 310 18.48 -15.52 1.81
N PHE A 311 18.58 -14.35 1.17
CA PHE A 311 19.85 -13.71 0.83
C PHE A 311 20.70 -13.49 2.07
N LEU A 312 20.14 -12.87 3.12
CA LEU A 312 20.90 -12.62 4.34
C LEU A 312 21.40 -13.91 4.99
N ALA A 313 20.60 -14.98 4.98
CA ALA A 313 21.00 -16.27 5.55
C ALA A 313 22.16 -16.92 4.77
N LEU A 314 22.16 -16.80 3.44
CA LEU A 314 23.15 -17.43 2.56
C LEU A 314 24.45 -16.61 2.44
N ALA A 315 24.33 -15.29 2.29
CA ALA A 315 25.48 -14.39 2.13
C ALA A 315 26.04 -13.87 3.47
N PHE A 316 25.54 -14.38 4.61
CA PHE A 316 25.86 -13.87 5.94
C PHE A 316 27.36 -13.75 6.21
N HIS A 317 28.20 -14.68 5.74
CA HIS A 317 29.65 -14.64 5.98
C HIS A 317 30.41 -13.67 5.08
N GLN A 318 29.87 -13.38 3.90
CA GLN A 318 30.59 -12.66 2.85
C GLN A 318 30.27 -11.17 2.86
N GLU A 319 29.10 -10.81 3.37
CA GLU A 319 28.71 -9.43 3.55
C GLU A 319 29.55 -8.75 4.64
N ALA A 320 29.93 -7.49 4.39
CA ALA A 320 30.43 -6.68 5.49
C ALA A 320 29.26 -6.29 6.41
N ALA A 321 29.57 -5.95 7.67
CA ALA A 321 28.57 -5.57 8.67
C ALA A 321 27.57 -4.52 8.16
N GLY A 322 28.06 -3.51 7.41
CA GLY A 322 27.21 -2.45 6.88
C GLY A 322 26.23 -2.87 5.79
N ALA A 323 26.48 -3.95 5.03
CA ALA A 323 25.50 -4.49 4.08
C ALA A 323 24.39 -5.26 4.81
N LYS A 324 24.78 -6.08 5.80
CA LYS A 324 23.85 -6.86 6.65
C LYS A 324 22.86 -5.95 7.36
N ASP A 325 23.35 -4.87 7.98
CA ASP A 325 22.51 -3.93 8.74
C ASP A 325 21.43 -3.31 7.85
N LYS A 326 21.75 -2.98 6.60
CA LYS A 326 20.80 -2.39 5.65
C LYS A 326 19.74 -3.40 5.22
N VAL A 327 20.12 -4.64 4.95
CA VAL A 327 19.17 -5.71 4.57
C VAL A 327 18.28 -6.07 5.74
N ILE A 328 18.83 -6.19 6.95
CA ILE A 328 18.06 -6.43 8.18
C ILE A 328 17.07 -5.30 8.43
N LEU A 329 17.50 -4.04 8.29
CA LEU A 329 16.62 -2.88 8.42
C LEU A 329 15.47 -2.94 7.40
N GLY A 330 15.78 -3.28 6.14
CA GLY A 330 14.78 -3.51 5.08
C GLY A 330 13.78 -4.61 5.44
N CYS A 331 14.25 -5.77 5.90
CA CYS A 331 13.41 -6.87 6.36
C CYS A 331 12.51 -6.48 7.55
N CYS A 332 13.04 -5.77 8.55
CA CYS A 332 12.30 -5.29 9.70
C CYS A 332 11.20 -4.31 9.29
N LEU A 333 11.54 -3.33 8.42
CA LEU A 333 10.58 -2.37 7.90
C LEU A 333 9.49 -3.07 7.07
N GLY A 334 9.90 -4.02 6.22
CA GLY A 334 9.01 -4.87 5.43
C GLY A 334 8.03 -5.65 6.30
N ALA A 335 8.51 -6.27 7.38
CA ALA A 335 7.66 -7.01 8.32
C ALA A 335 6.64 -6.11 9.03
N VAL A 336 7.04 -4.93 9.50
CA VAL A 336 6.14 -3.97 10.18
C VAL A 336 5.05 -3.49 9.21
N LEU A 337 5.44 -3.08 8.01
CA LEU A 337 4.49 -2.61 6.98
C LEU A 337 3.52 -3.72 6.55
N LEU A 338 4.05 -4.94 6.36
CA LEU A 338 3.28 -6.12 6.00
C LEU A 338 2.23 -6.46 7.07
N LEU A 339 2.62 -6.49 8.35
CA LEU A 339 1.68 -6.75 9.46
C LEU A 339 0.64 -5.64 9.60
N HIS A 340 1.05 -4.38 9.49
CA HIS A 340 0.12 -3.25 9.54
C HIS A 340 -0.96 -3.35 8.45
N ARG A 341 -0.54 -3.60 7.20
CA ARG A 341 -1.43 -3.75 6.05
C ARG A 341 -2.34 -4.98 6.15
N ALA A 342 -1.81 -6.09 6.68
CA ALA A 342 -2.59 -7.30 6.92
C ALA A 342 -3.69 -7.08 7.96
N LEU A 343 -3.36 -6.42 9.08
CA LEU A 343 -4.34 -6.08 10.12
C LEU A 343 -5.40 -5.10 9.62
N HIS A 344 -5.02 -4.11 8.80
CA HIS A 344 -5.97 -3.20 8.17
C HIS A 344 -6.93 -3.96 7.25
N SER A 345 -6.40 -4.78 6.35
CA SER A 345 -7.20 -5.54 5.39
C SER A 345 -8.11 -6.58 6.07
N MET A 346 -7.67 -7.18 7.18
CA MET A 346 -8.49 -8.08 7.98
C MET A 346 -9.75 -7.39 8.51
N LYS A 347 -9.66 -6.13 8.95
CA LYS A 347 -10.83 -5.38 9.43
C LYS A 347 -11.88 -5.20 8.32
N MET A 348 -11.43 -5.03 7.07
CA MET A 348 -12.32 -4.84 5.92
C MET A 348 -12.88 -6.15 5.38
N LEU A 349 -12.09 -7.24 5.38
CA LEU A 349 -12.51 -8.55 4.85
C LEU A 349 -13.26 -9.43 5.87
N GLY A 350 -13.29 -9.04 7.16
CA GLY A 350 -13.90 -9.82 8.22
C GLY A 350 -13.27 -11.21 8.37
N CYS A 351 -14.10 -12.26 8.54
CA CYS A 351 -13.63 -13.64 8.73
C CYS A 351 -12.80 -14.17 7.55
N MET A 352 -13.01 -13.68 6.34
CA MET A 352 -12.21 -14.08 5.17
C MET A 352 -10.77 -13.57 5.25
N GLY A 353 -10.51 -12.50 6.00
CA GLY A 353 -9.17 -11.97 6.21
C GLY A 353 -8.31 -12.76 7.21
N LEU A 354 -8.93 -13.57 8.07
CA LEU A 354 -8.21 -14.28 9.15
C LEU A 354 -7.20 -15.32 8.63
N PRO A 355 -7.55 -16.22 7.69
CA PRO A 355 -6.58 -17.17 7.13
C PRO A 355 -5.39 -16.48 6.47
N LEU A 356 -5.63 -15.36 5.78
CA LEU A 356 -4.59 -14.56 5.15
C LEU A 356 -3.66 -13.91 6.17
N LEU A 357 -4.20 -13.38 7.27
CA LEU A 357 -3.39 -12.83 8.36
C LEU A 357 -2.51 -13.91 8.99
N VAL A 358 -3.05 -15.10 9.26
CA VAL A 358 -2.29 -16.23 9.82
C VAL A 358 -1.14 -16.62 8.89
N LEU A 359 -1.40 -16.70 7.58
CA LEU A 359 -0.37 -16.98 6.58
C LEU A 359 0.72 -15.90 6.58
N ILE A 360 0.34 -14.62 6.64
CA ILE A 360 1.30 -13.50 6.68
C ILE A 360 2.16 -13.55 7.94
N ILE A 361 1.56 -13.79 9.10
CA ILE A 361 2.29 -13.95 10.36
C ILE A 361 3.28 -15.11 10.24
N ALA A 362 2.85 -16.26 9.69
CA ALA A 362 3.75 -17.40 9.47
C ALA A 362 4.93 -17.04 8.55
N CYS A 363 4.68 -16.30 7.45
CA CYS A 363 5.75 -15.82 6.55
C CYS A 363 6.73 -14.88 7.26
N VAL A 364 6.23 -13.93 8.06
CA VAL A 364 7.05 -12.99 8.83
C VAL A 364 7.87 -13.72 9.89
N THR A 365 7.24 -14.61 10.65
CA THR A 365 7.93 -15.44 11.65
C THR A 365 8.99 -16.32 11.00
N TRP A 366 8.72 -16.89 9.83
CA TRP A 366 9.67 -17.69 9.08
C TRP A 366 10.87 -16.87 8.60
N ALA A 367 10.64 -15.67 8.04
CA ALA A 367 11.72 -14.75 7.66
C ALA A 367 12.54 -14.32 8.89
N GLY A 368 11.89 -14.00 10.00
CA GLY A 368 12.56 -13.66 11.27
C GLY A 368 13.40 -14.82 11.82
N ALA A 369 12.90 -16.05 11.74
CA ALA A 369 13.63 -17.25 12.14
C ALA A 369 14.90 -17.42 11.30
N LYS A 370 14.83 -17.27 9.96
CA LYS A 370 16.01 -17.29 9.08
C LYS A 370 17.07 -16.27 9.49
N ILE A 371 16.65 -15.02 9.72
CA ILE A 371 17.56 -13.95 10.14
C ILE A 371 18.19 -14.28 11.49
N ALA A 372 17.40 -14.64 12.50
CA ALA A 372 17.89 -14.95 13.83
C ALA A 372 18.88 -16.14 13.83
N LEU A 373 18.57 -17.18 13.05
CA LEU A 373 19.40 -18.39 12.98
C LEU A 373 20.67 -18.16 12.17
N ALA A 374 20.68 -17.19 11.24
CA ALA A 374 21.90 -16.69 10.63
C ALA A 374 22.84 -16.00 11.65
N PHE A 375 22.42 -15.66 12.87
CA PHE A 375 23.36 -15.21 13.92
C PHE A 375 23.81 -16.36 14.84
N VAL A 376 23.03 -17.43 14.94
CA VAL A 376 23.24 -18.52 15.91
C VAL A 376 24.03 -19.68 15.32
N CYS A 377 23.72 -20.08 14.09
CA CYS A 377 24.34 -21.22 13.44
C CYS A 377 25.73 -20.84 12.91
N LYS A 378 26.78 -21.59 13.27
CA LYS A 378 28.15 -21.37 12.76
C LYS A 378 28.27 -21.47 11.24
N ASP A 379 27.42 -22.31 10.64
CA ASP A 379 27.36 -22.56 9.21
C ASP A 379 26.14 -21.87 8.56
N HIS A 380 25.39 -21.06 9.34
CA HIS A 380 24.31 -20.15 8.92
C HIS A 380 23.13 -20.76 8.14
N LEU A 381 23.19 -22.05 7.80
CA LEU A 381 22.10 -22.83 7.27
C LEU A 381 21.30 -23.44 8.41
N TRP A 382 20.01 -23.16 8.39
CA TRP A 382 19.06 -23.76 9.30
C TRP A 382 17.93 -24.40 8.53
N ASN A 383 17.59 -25.63 8.95
CA ASN A 383 16.40 -26.34 8.50
C ASN A 383 15.53 -26.63 9.74
N LEU A 384 14.21 -26.54 9.56
CA LEU A 384 13.22 -26.71 10.62
C LEU A 384 13.28 -28.11 11.25
N THR A 385 13.70 -29.13 10.50
CA THR A 385 13.80 -30.52 10.99
C THR A 385 15.14 -30.86 11.61
N THR A 386 16.25 -30.37 11.06
CA THR A 386 17.62 -30.78 11.45
C THR A 386 18.38 -29.73 12.25
N GLY A 387 17.82 -28.52 12.43
CA GLY A 387 18.49 -27.42 13.11
C GLY A 387 19.61 -26.80 12.27
N CYS A 388 20.69 -26.38 12.93
CA CYS A 388 21.88 -25.86 12.24
C CYS A 388 22.57 -26.98 11.46
N VAL A 389 22.62 -26.86 10.14
CA VAL A 389 23.25 -27.84 9.26
C VAL A 389 24.66 -27.39 8.96
N LYS A 390 25.66 -28.27 9.14
CA LYS A 390 27.02 -27.99 8.70
C LYS A 390 27.11 -28.20 7.19
N LEU A 391 27.57 -27.20 6.44
CA LEU A 391 28.01 -27.42 5.07
C LEU A 391 29.22 -28.35 5.11
N SER A 392 29.07 -29.58 4.62
CA SER A 392 30.22 -30.47 4.43
C SER A 392 31.16 -29.80 3.44
N GLN A 393 32.32 -29.33 3.91
CA GLN A 393 33.39 -28.85 3.05
C GLN A 393 33.86 -30.04 2.20
N HIS A 394 33.50 -30.06 0.92
CA HIS A 394 33.98 -31.03 -0.05
C HIS A 394 35.01 -30.39 -0.97
#